data_AF-A0A2E2CNR1-F1
#
_entry.id   AF-A0A2E2CNR1-F1
#
_cell.length_a   1.000
_cell.length_b   1.000
_cell.length_c   1.000
_cell.angle_alpha   90.00
_cell.angle_beta   90.00
_cell.angle_gamma   90.00
#
_symmetry.space_group_name_H-M   'P 1'
#
loop_
_entity.id
_entity.type
_entity.pdbx_description
1 polymer ?
#
loop_
_entity_poly.entity_id
_entity_poly.type
_entity_poly.pdbx_seq_one_letter_code
_entity_poly.pdbx_strand_id
1 'polypeptide(L)'
;MAETLATLALLSALAMFISPIFEKGKWLASITAVLSLAAFILSPIESIQQSGGSVLVMVAVMCALIQYYINKGLHKKYFNGFGGGITFVLLLTMYPEGGIKETIQTFTFAEHLLAGVESIILGILLAQLLYNSNSFDEKNSLSIIVVFAILLFGSDLLDSGDLLVVIVSMLFIGFLPFLEDKISPKIGSGNGRANALAISTLIGIIFIFATTYALVSNVNRIGDGHGAIAVALWLTVAVTSLGLAGMLLPLLGFDAHPRPEAWGWRFGISISPMVICLQTDLTSNILLGILLALLISISSPLVLEKGSRKAS
;
A
#
# COMPACT_ATOMS: atom_id res chain seq x y z
N MET A 1 -25.70 -12.21 -10.78
CA MET A 1 -24.55 -12.83 -11.49
C MET A 1 -23.26 -12.00 -11.36
N ALA A 2 -23.32 -10.67 -11.44
CA ALA A 2 -22.14 -9.82 -11.19
C ALA A 2 -21.56 -10.02 -9.77
N GLU A 3 -22.40 -9.99 -8.73
CA GLU A 3 -21.98 -10.21 -7.33
C GLU A 3 -21.33 -11.57 -7.08
N THR A 4 -21.84 -12.63 -7.71
CA THR A 4 -21.25 -13.98 -7.61
C THR A 4 -19.87 -14.03 -8.28
N LEU A 5 -19.64 -13.25 -9.33
CA LEU A 5 -18.32 -13.18 -9.97
C LEU A 5 -17.36 -12.28 -9.19
N ALA A 6 -17.84 -11.22 -8.56
CA ALA A 6 -17.04 -10.39 -7.67
C ALA A 6 -16.57 -11.16 -6.42
N THR A 7 -17.45 -12.00 -5.84
CA THR A 7 -17.06 -12.89 -4.74
C THR A 7 -16.07 -13.97 -5.19
N LEU A 8 -16.22 -14.52 -6.40
CA LEU A 8 -15.20 -15.41 -6.98
C LEU A 8 -13.87 -14.68 -7.24
N ALA A 9 -13.90 -13.42 -7.67
CA ALA A 9 -12.70 -12.60 -7.82
C ALA A 9 -12.00 -12.37 -6.46
N LEU A 10 -12.77 -12.11 -5.40
CA LEU A 10 -12.26 -12.00 -4.03
C LEU A 10 -11.59 -13.31 -3.57
N LEU A 11 -12.23 -14.45 -3.78
CA LEU A 11 -11.66 -15.76 -3.44
C LEU A 11 -10.41 -16.07 -4.27
N SER A 12 -10.39 -15.66 -5.54
CA SER A 12 -9.21 -15.76 -6.41
C SER A 12 -8.07 -14.86 -5.91
N ALA A 13 -8.36 -13.65 -5.43
CA ALA A 13 -7.39 -12.76 -4.82
C ALA A 13 -6.81 -13.34 -3.53
N LEU A 14 -7.65 -13.96 -2.69
CA LEU A 14 -7.19 -14.70 -1.50
C LEU A 14 -6.29 -15.88 -1.88
N ALA A 15 -6.67 -16.65 -2.90
CA ALA A 15 -5.84 -17.74 -3.42
C ALA A 15 -4.48 -17.23 -3.97
N MET A 16 -4.49 -16.07 -4.62
CA MET A 16 -3.30 -15.38 -5.10
C MET A 16 -2.39 -14.94 -3.93
N PHE A 17 -2.97 -14.38 -2.87
CA PHE A 17 -2.28 -13.99 -1.63
C PHE A 17 -1.61 -15.18 -0.92
N ILE A 18 -2.29 -16.33 -0.85
CA ILE A 18 -1.79 -17.55 -0.19
C ILE A 18 -0.82 -18.33 -1.11
N SER A 19 -0.82 -18.05 -2.42
CA SER A 19 0.01 -18.75 -3.39
C SER A 19 1.51 -18.81 -3.13
N PRO A 20 2.18 -17.89 -2.38
CA PRO A 20 3.60 -18.05 -2.04
C PRO A 20 3.91 -19.32 -1.25
N ILE A 21 2.93 -19.84 -0.50
CA ILE A 21 3.03 -21.07 0.31
C ILE A 21 3.02 -22.32 -0.59
N PHE A 22 2.44 -22.24 -1.78
CA PHE A 22 2.31 -23.35 -2.71
C PHE A 22 3.16 -23.14 -3.98
N GLU A 23 3.67 -24.21 -4.59
CA GLU A 23 4.49 -24.05 -5.81
C GLU A 23 3.65 -23.70 -7.07
N LYS A 24 2.35 -24.01 -7.04
CA LYS A 24 1.43 -23.86 -8.19
C LYS A 24 0.84 -22.45 -8.28
N GLY A 25 0.21 -22.12 -9.43
CA GLY A 25 -0.55 -20.85 -9.57
C GLY A 25 0.11 -19.73 -10.38
N LYS A 26 0.82 -20.03 -11.48
CA LYS A 26 1.36 -18.99 -12.37
C LYS A 26 0.26 -18.10 -12.99
N TRP A 27 -0.96 -18.62 -13.08
CA TRP A 27 -2.11 -18.00 -13.76
C TRP A 27 -3.13 -17.36 -12.81
N LEU A 28 -2.84 -17.31 -11.51
CA LEU A 28 -3.82 -16.80 -10.52
C LEU A 28 -4.17 -15.33 -10.78
N ALA A 29 -3.18 -14.49 -11.13
CA ALA A 29 -3.42 -13.10 -11.49
C ALA A 29 -4.33 -12.98 -12.73
N SER A 30 -4.12 -13.78 -13.78
CA SER A 30 -5.03 -13.78 -14.93
C SER A 30 -6.46 -14.22 -14.59
N ILE A 31 -6.64 -15.20 -13.69
CA ILE A 31 -7.97 -15.66 -13.28
C ILE A 31 -8.69 -14.53 -12.54
N THR A 32 -8.01 -13.89 -11.58
CA THR A 32 -8.58 -12.74 -10.85
C THR A 32 -8.93 -11.60 -11.81
N ALA A 33 -8.07 -11.30 -12.78
CA ALA A 33 -8.33 -10.26 -13.78
C ALA A 33 -9.59 -10.55 -14.62
N VAL A 34 -9.74 -11.78 -15.11
CA VAL A 34 -10.90 -12.19 -15.92
C VAL A 34 -12.18 -12.17 -15.10
N LEU A 35 -12.14 -12.64 -13.85
CA LEU A 35 -13.31 -12.63 -12.96
C LEU A 35 -13.76 -11.21 -12.62
N SER A 36 -12.82 -10.31 -12.30
CA SER A 36 -13.13 -8.90 -12.03
C SER A 36 -13.69 -8.18 -13.27
N LEU A 37 -13.09 -8.42 -14.43
CA LEU A 37 -13.56 -7.83 -15.70
C LEU A 37 -14.95 -8.38 -16.10
N ALA A 38 -15.18 -9.68 -15.93
CA ALA A 38 -16.48 -10.29 -16.18
C ALA A 38 -17.55 -9.77 -15.21
N ALA A 39 -17.20 -9.58 -13.93
CA ALA A 39 -18.10 -8.97 -12.95
C ALA A 39 -18.49 -7.54 -13.35
N PHE A 40 -17.55 -6.76 -13.87
CA PHE A 40 -17.78 -5.40 -14.34
C PHE A 40 -18.61 -5.34 -15.65
N ILE A 41 -18.36 -6.23 -16.61
CA ILE A 41 -19.15 -6.27 -17.85
C ILE A 41 -20.61 -6.63 -17.57
N LEU A 42 -20.86 -7.44 -16.54
CA LEU A 42 -22.19 -7.83 -16.12
C LEU A 42 -22.86 -6.82 -15.17
N SER A 43 -22.13 -5.78 -14.74
CA SER A 43 -22.72 -4.67 -13.98
C SER A 43 -23.22 -3.57 -14.91
N PRO A 44 -24.22 -2.78 -14.48
CA PRO A 44 -24.64 -1.56 -15.18
C PRO A 44 -23.45 -0.64 -15.44
N ILE A 45 -23.43 0.05 -16.59
CA ILE A 45 -22.34 0.97 -16.97
C ILE A 45 -22.16 2.09 -15.93
N GLU A 46 -23.24 2.50 -15.27
CA GLU A 46 -23.23 3.50 -14.19
C GLU A 46 -22.38 3.07 -12.98
N SER A 47 -22.14 1.77 -12.80
CA SER A 47 -21.30 1.26 -11.71
C SER A 47 -19.88 1.77 -11.74
N ILE A 48 -19.37 2.24 -12.89
CA ILE A 48 -18.00 2.78 -13.01
C ILE A 48 -17.80 4.07 -12.22
N GLN A 49 -18.88 4.83 -12.01
CA GLN A 49 -18.87 6.04 -11.18
C GLN A 49 -18.90 5.72 -9.67
N GLN A 50 -19.16 4.46 -9.33
CA GLN A 50 -19.24 3.99 -7.96
C GLN A 50 -17.95 3.29 -7.60
N SER A 51 -17.58 3.34 -6.31
CA SER A 51 -16.36 2.70 -5.80
C SER A 51 -16.30 1.21 -6.11
N GLY A 52 -17.44 0.52 -6.14
CA GLY A 52 -17.51 -0.91 -6.46
C GLY A 52 -17.12 -1.23 -7.91
N GLY A 53 -17.67 -0.51 -8.90
CA GLY A 53 -17.38 -0.78 -10.31
C GLY A 53 -15.99 -0.29 -10.74
N SER A 54 -15.55 0.87 -10.24
CA SER A 54 -14.21 1.39 -10.50
C SER A 54 -13.10 0.45 -10.01
N VAL A 55 -13.28 -0.15 -8.83
CA VAL A 55 -12.31 -1.12 -8.29
C VAL A 55 -12.24 -2.41 -9.08
N LEU A 56 -13.35 -2.90 -9.64
CA LEU A 56 -13.30 -4.08 -10.50
C LEU A 56 -12.42 -3.83 -11.74
N VAL A 57 -12.52 -2.64 -12.34
CA VAL A 57 -11.66 -2.23 -13.47
C VAL A 57 -10.22 -2.08 -13.03
N MET A 58 -9.97 -1.39 -11.91
CA MET A 58 -8.64 -1.18 -11.35
C MET A 58 -7.92 -2.50 -11.06
N VAL A 59 -8.61 -3.43 -10.39
CA VAL A 59 -8.10 -4.77 -10.06
C VAL A 59 -7.84 -5.58 -11.33
N ALA A 60 -8.73 -5.53 -12.32
CA ALA A 60 -8.55 -6.24 -13.57
C ALA A 60 -7.26 -5.80 -14.30
N VAL A 61 -7.06 -4.48 -14.42
CA VAL A 61 -5.87 -3.90 -15.05
C VAL A 61 -4.60 -4.22 -14.24
N MET A 62 -4.66 -4.05 -12.92
CA MET A 62 -3.53 -4.34 -12.04
C MET A 62 -3.11 -5.82 -12.16
N CYS A 63 -4.06 -6.74 -12.07
CA CYS A 63 -3.80 -8.18 -12.16
C CYS A 63 -3.30 -8.60 -13.56
N ALA A 64 -3.80 -7.98 -14.64
CA ALA A 64 -3.30 -8.23 -15.99
C ALA A 64 -1.82 -7.83 -16.14
N LEU A 65 -1.43 -6.67 -15.58
CA LEU A 65 -0.03 -6.24 -15.58
C LEU A 65 0.85 -7.09 -14.68
N ILE A 66 0.36 -7.51 -13.51
CA ILE A 66 1.06 -8.47 -12.65
C ILE A 66 1.33 -9.76 -13.42
N GLN A 67 0.33 -10.30 -14.13
CA GLN A 67 0.49 -11.50 -14.94
C GLN A 67 1.53 -11.29 -16.06
N TYR A 68 1.54 -10.12 -16.70
CA TYR A 68 2.54 -9.75 -17.71
C TYR A 68 3.97 -9.78 -17.13
N TYR A 69 4.17 -9.20 -15.95
CA TYR A 69 5.46 -9.21 -15.26
C TYR A 69 5.92 -10.61 -14.86
N ILE A 70 5.00 -11.45 -14.38
CA ILE A 70 5.29 -12.87 -14.09
C ILE A 70 5.70 -13.62 -15.38
N ASN A 71 5.04 -13.33 -16.51
CA ASN A 71 5.37 -13.96 -17.79
C ASN A 71 6.74 -13.53 -18.33
N LYS A 72 7.20 -12.32 -18.00
CA LYS A 72 8.56 -11.85 -18.29
C LYS A 72 9.65 -12.48 -17.41
N GLY A 73 9.30 -13.33 -16.45
CA GLY A 73 10.25 -14.07 -15.63
C GLY A 73 10.54 -13.46 -14.25
N LEU A 74 9.76 -12.46 -13.80
CA LEU A 74 9.90 -11.92 -12.43
C LEU A 74 9.40 -12.92 -11.37
N HIS A 75 9.79 -12.67 -10.10
CA HIS A 75 9.51 -13.53 -8.96
C HIS A 75 7.99 -13.73 -8.71
N LYS A 76 7.44 -14.81 -9.28
CA LYS A 76 6.02 -15.18 -9.17
C LYS A 76 5.48 -15.12 -7.74
N LYS A 77 6.22 -15.65 -6.76
CA LYS A 77 5.76 -15.70 -5.36
C LYS A 77 5.52 -14.29 -4.81
N TYR A 78 6.43 -13.36 -5.09
CA TYR A 78 6.30 -11.98 -4.63
C TYR A 78 5.10 -11.29 -5.29
N PHE A 79 5.03 -11.33 -6.62
CA PHE A 79 3.99 -10.65 -7.38
C PHE A 79 2.59 -11.20 -7.13
N ASN A 80 2.44 -12.52 -7.04
CA ASN A 80 1.16 -13.11 -6.65
C ASN A 80 0.83 -12.85 -5.18
N GLY A 81 1.76 -13.10 -4.26
CA GLY A 81 1.50 -12.92 -2.84
C GLY A 81 1.09 -11.48 -2.53
N PHE A 82 1.96 -10.54 -2.84
CA PHE A 82 1.75 -9.14 -2.48
C PHE A 82 0.67 -8.47 -3.34
N GLY A 83 0.64 -8.74 -4.65
CA GLY A 83 -0.44 -8.27 -5.53
C GLY A 83 -1.81 -8.82 -5.18
N GLY A 84 -1.89 -10.08 -4.75
CA GLY A 84 -3.11 -10.72 -4.28
C GLY A 84 -3.61 -10.09 -2.97
N GLY A 85 -2.70 -9.77 -2.06
CA GLY A 85 -3.02 -9.05 -0.82
C GLY A 85 -3.62 -7.66 -1.08
N ILE A 86 -2.99 -6.86 -1.95
CA ILE A 86 -3.51 -5.54 -2.35
C ILE A 86 -4.89 -5.68 -3.01
N THR A 87 -5.03 -6.65 -3.93
CA THR A 87 -6.32 -6.92 -4.60
C THR A 87 -7.41 -7.28 -3.60
N PHE A 88 -7.07 -8.13 -2.63
CA PHE A 88 -7.99 -8.57 -1.60
C PHE A 88 -8.45 -7.40 -0.71
N VAL A 89 -7.52 -6.54 -0.28
CA VAL A 89 -7.85 -5.32 0.48
C VAL A 89 -8.77 -4.40 -0.32
N LEU A 90 -8.42 -4.08 -1.57
CA LEU A 90 -9.23 -3.20 -2.43
C LEU A 90 -10.65 -3.72 -2.65
N LEU A 91 -10.79 -5.03 -2.91
CA LEU A 91 -12.10 -5.64 -3.09
C LEU A 91 -12.91 -5.67 -1.78
N LEU A 92 -12.25 -5.83 -0.62
CA LEU A 92 -12.94 -5.81 0.67
C LEU A 92 -13.36 -4.42 1.12
N THR A 93 -12.58 -3.38 0.84
CA THR A 93 -12.92 -2.01 1.25
C THR A 93 -13.94 -1.40 0.31
N MET A 94 -13.71 -1.48 -1.00
CA MET A 94 -14.45 -0.63 -1.94
C MET A 94 -15.65 -1.30 -2.61
N TYR A 95 -15.67 -2.63 -2.75
CA TYR A 95 -16.79 -3.34 -3.36
C TYR A 95 -18.03 -3.44 -2.44
N PRO A 96 -17.93 -3.84 -1.15
CA PRO A 96 -19.11 -4.01 -0.29
C PRO A 96 -19.65 -2.71 0.31
N GLU A 97 -18.82 -1.71 0.61
CA GLU A 97 -19.29 -0.45 1.22
C GLU A 97 -20.06 0.45 0.23
N GLY A 98 -19.58 0.50 -1.02
CA GLY A 98 -20.26 1.18 -2.12
C GLY A 98 -21.44 0.38 -2.65
N GLY A 99 -21.23 -0.93 -2.92
CA GLY A 99 -22.13 -1.74 -3.74
C GLY A 99 -22.31 -1.15 -5.15
N ILE A 100 -23.00 -1.88 -6.02
CA ILE A 100 -23.61 -1.28 -7.22
C ILE A 100 -25.01 -0.85 -6.79
N LYS A 101 -25.15 0.39 -6.34
CA LYS A 101 -26.46 0.96 -5.96
C LYS A 101 -27.09 1.60 -7.19
N GLU A 102 -28.41 1.63 -7.30
CA GLU A 102 -29.07 2.42 -8.33
C GLU A 102 -28.79 3.90 -8.08
N THR A 103 -28.06 4.55 -8.99
CA THR A 103 -27.77 5.99 -8.92
C THR A 103 -28.96 6.78 -9.46
N ILE A 104 -29.46 7.73 -8.67
CA ILE A 104 -30.51 8.67 -9.12
C ILE A 104 -29.90 9.73 -10.06
N GLN A 105 -28.58 9.92 -9.99
CA GLN A 105 -27.84 10.85 -10.85
C GLN A 105 -27.61 10.24 -12.23
N THR A 106 -28.01 10.98 -13.26
CA THR A 106 -27.74 10.63 -14.65
C THR A 106 -26.42 11.25 -15.06
N PHE A 107 -25.45 10.40 -15.40
CA PHE A 107 -24.13 10.84 -15.85
C PHE A 107 -24.08 10.91 -17.36
N THR A 108 -23.23 11.81 -17.88
CA THR A 108 -22.97 11.89 -19.31
C THR A 108 -22.00 10.80 -19.76
N PHE A 109 -22.02 10.45 -21.04
CA PHE A 109 -21.08 9.47 -21.61
C PHE A 109 -19.61 9.88 -21.40
N ALA A 110 -19.31 11.18 -21.44
CA ALA A 110 -17.96 11.69 -21.23
C ALA A 110 -17.46 11.44 -19.80
N GLU A 111 -18.33 11.61 -18.80
CA GLU A 111 -18.02 11.35 -17.39
C GLU A 111 -17.75 9.86 -17.16
N HIS A 112 -18.55 8.96 -17.75
CA HIS A 112 -18.29 7.51 -17.66
C HIS A 112 -16.95 7.12 -18.27
N LEU A 113 -16.58 7.74 -19.39
CA LEU A 113 -15.30 7.48 -20.03
C LEU A 113 -14.14 7.97 -19.15
N LEU A 114 -14.27 9.17 -18.56
CA LEU A 114 -13.27 9.73 -17.66
C LEU A 114 -13.03 8.83 -16.44
N ALA A 115 -14.09 8.43 -15.73
CA ALA A 115 -14.01 7.53 -14.57
C ALA A 115 -13.38 6.18 -14.93
N GLY A 116 -13.65 5.66 -16.13
CA GLY A 116 -13.00 4.45 -16.63
C GLY A 116 -11.52 4.63 -16.90
N VAL A 117 -11.13 5.75 -17.51
CA VAL A 117 -9.71 6.09 -17.73
C VAL A 117 -8.98 6.23 -16.40
N GLU A 118 -9.57 6.92 -15.42
CA GLU A 118 -9.00 7.06 -14.07
C GLU A 118 -8.80 5.70 -13.40
N SER A 119 -9.81 4.83 -13.42
CA SER A 119 -9.73 3.48 -12.85
C SER A 119 -8.62 2.64 -13.51
N ILE A 120 -8.44 2.76 -14.82
CA ILE A 120 -7.35 2.11 -15.57
C ILE A 120 -6.00 2.66 -15.14
N ILE A 121 -5.83 4.00 -15.07
CA ILE A 121 -4.58 4.64 -14.67
C ILE A 121 -4.20 4.22 -13.25
N LEU A 122 -5.16 4.18 -12.32
CA LEU A 122 -4.95 3.73 -10.95
C LEU A 122 -4.51 2.26 -10.88
N GLY A 123 -5.10 1.39 -11.70
CA GLY A 123 -4.68 -0.02 -11.80
C GLY A 123 -3.25 -0.17 -12.33
N ILE A 124 -2.87 0.64 -13.32
CA ILE A 124 -1.49 0.72 -13.84
C ILE A 124 -0.54 1.23 -12.75
N LEU A 125 -0.92 2.30 -12.04
CA LEU A 125 -0.12 2.91 -10.99
C LEU A 125 0.21 1.90 -9.88
N LEU A 126 -0.80 1.17 -9.38
CA LEU A 126 -0.61 0.16 -8.34
C LEU A 126 0.29 -1.00 -8.80
N ALA A 127 0.09 -1.49 -10.03
CA ALA A 127 0.94 -2.54 -10.60
C ALA A 127 2.40 -2.07 -10.75
N GLN A 128 2.61 -0.80 -11.13
CA GLN A 128 3.94 -0.24 -11.28
C GLN A 128 4.62 0.01 -9.93
N LEU A 129 3.88 0.43 -8.90
CA LEU A 129 4.39 0.55 -7.53
C LEU A 129 4.83 -0.81 -6.98
N LEU A 130 4.06 -1.86 -7.25
CA LEU A 130 4.42 -3.24 -6.92
C LEU A 130 5.65 -3.74 -7.70
N TYR A 131 5.80 -3.32 -8.96
CA TYR A 131 7.01 -3.62 -9.73
C TYR A 131 8.24 -2.94 -9.10
N ASN A 132 8.11 -1.64 -8.76
CA ASN A 132 9.19 -0.85 -8.18
C ASN A 132 9.65 -1.37 -6.81
N SER A 133 8.74 -1.93 -6.01
CA SER A 133 9.09 -2.50 -4.70
C SER A 133 9.95 -3.76 -4.78
N ASN A 134 9.98 -4.44 -5.93
CA ASN A 134 10.87 -5.59 -6.17
C ASN A 134 12.09 -5.23 -7.05
N SER A 135 11.88 -4.43 -8.09
CA SER A 135 12.92 -4.04 -9.06
C SER A 135 12.77 -2.57 -9.40
N PHE A 136 13.42 -1.72 -8.59
CA PHE A 136 13.30 -0.28 -8.74
C PHE A 136 13.92 0.22 -10.05
N ASP A 137 13.15 0.99 -10.82
CA ASP A 137 13.59 1.64 -12.05
C ASP A 137 13.42 3.17 -11.91
N GLU A 138 14.54 3.91 -11.87
CA GLU A 138 14.54 5.37 -11.69
C GLU A 138 13.69 6.10 -12.75
N LYS A 139 13.65 5.61 -13.99
CA LYS A 139 12.91 6.28 -15.08
C LYS A 139 11.40 6.15 -14.89
N ASN A 140 10.92 4.94 -14.60
CA ASN A 140 9.49 4.69 -14.37
C ASN A 140 9.01 5.34 -13.07
N SER A 141 9.87 5.43 -12.06
CA SER A 141 9.56 6.09 -10.78
C SER A 141 9.24 7.57 -10.91
N LEU A 142 9.92 8.30 -11.80
CA LEU A 142 9.58 9.70 -12.08
C LEU A 142 8.18 9.81 -12.70
N SER A 143 7.86 8.93 -13.65
CA SER A 143 6.52 8.87 -14.26
C SER A 143 5.44 8.56 -13.23
N ILE A 144 5.68 7.67 -12.26
CA ILE A 144 4.76 7.38 -11.16
C ILE A 144 4.45 8.63 -10.34
N ILE A 145 5.47 9.41 -9.96
CA ILE A 145 5.28 10.63 -9.16
C ILE A 145 4.44 11.65 -9.93
N VAL A 146 4.73 11.84 -11.21
CA VAL A 146 3.98 12.78 -12.07
C VAL A 146 2.53 12.32 -12.24
N VAL A 147 2.30 11.04 -12.52
CA VAL A 147 0.94 10.49 -12.65
C VAL A 147 0.16 10.60 -11.34
N PHE A 148 0.79 10.26 -10.21
CA PHE A 148 0.16 10.41 -8.90
C PHE A 148 -0.19 11.86 -8.57
N ALA A 149 0.71 12.81 -8.87
CA ALA A 149 0.44 14.23 -8.68
C ALA A 149 -0.73 14.71 -9.56
N ILE A 150 -0.77 14.30 -10.83
CA ILE A 150 -1.88 14.62 -11.73
C ILE A 150 -3.20 14.07 -11.19
N LEU A 151 -3.22 12.82 -10.71
CA LEU A 151 -4.41 12.22 -10.12
C LEU A 151 -4.84 12.95 -8.83
N LEU A 152 -3.90 13.35 -7.98
CA LEU A 152 -4.22 14.04 -6.73
C LEU A 152 -4.93 15.40 -6.95
N PHE A 153 -4.60 16.10 -8.05
CA PHE A 153 -5.22 17.38 -8.40
C PHE A 153 -6.37 17.26 -9.39
N GLY A 154 -6.36 16.22 -10.23
CA GLY A 154 -7.29 16.05 -11.35
C GLY A 154 -8.44 15.10 -11.09
N SER A 155 -8.42 14.35 -9.99
CA SER A 155 -9.48 13.43 -9.58
C SER A 155 -9.86 13.65 -8.11
N ASP A 156 -11.06 13.22 -7.72
CA ASP A 156 -11.56 13.28 -6.33
C ASP A 156 -10.91 12.21 -5.42
N LEU A 157 -9.63 11.91 -5.66
CA LEU A 157 -8.86 10.91 -4.93
C LEU A 157 -8.73 11.27 -3.43
N LEU A 158 -8.71 12.56 -3.12
CA LEU A 158 -8.68 13.07 -1.75
C LEU A 158 -9.95 12.71 -0.97
N ASP A 159 -11.09 12.60 -1.65
CA ASP A 159 -12.37 12.25 -1.04
C ASP A 159 -12.54 10.73 -0.88
N SER A 160 -11.79 9.95 -1.68
CA SER A 160 -11.75 8.48 -1.60
C SER A 160 -10.74 7.99 -0.56
N GLY A 161 -11.09 8.16 0.73
CA GLY A 161 -10.22 7.90 1.88
C GLY A 161 -9.46 6.57 1.83
N ASP A 162 -10.14 5.45 1.57
CA ASP A 162 -9.50 4.12 1.58
C ASP A 162 -8.58 3.88 0.39
N LEU A 163 -8.98 4.35 -0.79
CA LEU A 163 -8.18 4.24 -2.01
C LEU A 163 -6.87 5.02 -1.86
N LEU A 164 -6.97 6.25 -1.33
CA LEU A 164 -5.81 7.09 -1.05
C LEU A 164 -4.87 6.39 -0.07
N VAL A 165 -5.40 5.79 0.99
CA VAL A 165 -4.61 5.03 1.98
C VAL A 165 -3.82 3.90 1.30
N VAL A 166 -4.48 3.10 0.44
CA VAL A 166 -3.80 2.00 -0.27
C VAL A 166 -2.72 2.53 -1.21
N ILE A 167 -2.99 3.59 -1.97
CA ILE A 167 -2.01 4.16 -2.91
C ILE A 167 -0.81 4.75 -2.18
N VAL A 168 -1.04 5.51 -1.10
CA VAL A 168 0.05 6.11 -0.31
C VAL A 168 0.89 5.04 0.38
N SER A 169 0.28 3.98 0.91
CA SER A 169 1.01 2.81 1.40
C SER A 169 1.83 2.14 0.31
N MET A 170 1.30 1.99 -0.91
CA MET A 170 2.07 1.46 -2.05
C MET A 170 3.20 2.39 -2.48
N LEU A 171 3.05 3.71 -2.35
CA LEU A 171 4.13 4.66 -2.59
C LEU A 171 5.26 4.46 -1.57
N PHE A 172 4.94 4.31 -0.29
CA PHE A 172 5.96 4.01 0.72
C PHE A 172 6.73 2.72 0.40
N ILE A 173 6.02 1.65 0.04
CA ILE A 173 6.62 0.35 -0.27
C ILE A 173 7.40 0.38 -1.59
N GLY A 174 6.85 1.01 -2.62
CA GLY A 174 7.45 1.13 -3.95
C GLY A 174 8.74 1.94 -3.99
N PHE A 175 8.88 2.94 -3.12
CA PHE A 175 10.09 3.78 -3.04
C PHE A 175 11.08 3.33 -1.96
N LEU A 176 10.72 2.36 -1.12
CA LEU A 176 11.59 1.87 -0.06
C LEU A 176 12.94 1.33 -0.58
N PRO A 177 12.99 0.51 -1.66
CA PRO A 177 14.26 -0.01 -2.20
C PRO A 177 15.21 1.11 -2.64
N PHE A 178 14.69 2.15 -3.29
CA PHE A 178 15.49 3.31 -3.73
C PHE A 178 16.16 4.04 -2.56
N LEU A 179 15.40 4.28 -1.49
CA LEU A 179 15.92 4.94 -0.30
C LEU A 179 16.97 4.07 0.40
N GLU A 180 16.76 2.75 0.41
CA GLU A 180 17.73 1.80 0.96
C GLU A 180 19.02 1.76 0.14
N ASP A 181 18.95 1.68 -1.19
CA ASP A 181 20.13 1.61 -2.07
C ASP A 181 20.98 2.89 -2.02
N LYS A 182 20.35 4.06 -1.87
CA LYS A 182 21.08 5.34 -1.75
C LYS A 182 21.79 5.51 -0.41
N ILE A 183 21.31 4.85 0.65
CA ILE A 183 21.77 5.08 2.02
C ILE A 183 22.67 3.95 2.52
N SER A 184 22.37 2.70 2.19
CA SER A 184 23.19 1.53 2.54
C SER A 184 24.70 1.72 2.32
N PRO A 185 25.18 2.28 1.18
CA PRO A 185 26.62 2.49 0.98
C PRO A 185 27.23 3.61 1.85
N LYS A 186 26.41 4.49 2.43
CA LYS A 186 26.86 5.63 3.24
C LYS A 186 26.91 5.31 4.74
N ILE A 187 26.29 4.21 5.17
CA ILE A 187 26.27 3.85 6.57
C ILE A 187 27.53 3.06 6.94
N GLY A 188 28.14 3.39 8.09
CA GLY A 188 29.29 2.67 8.61
C GLY A 188 28.95 1.24 9.02
N SER A 189 29.89 0.30 8.90
CA SER A 189 29.77 -1.07 9.42
C SER A 189 30.08 -1.18 10.93
N GLY A 190 29.90 -0.09 11.68
CA GLY A 190 30.47 0.09 13.02
C GLY A 190 29.54 -0.29 14.18
N ASN A 191 30.01 0.00 15.40
CA ASN A 191 29.26 -0.11 16.65
C ASN A 191 28.11 0.91 16.72
N GLY A 192 26.96 0.49 17.24
CA GLY A 192 25.80 1.36 17.47
C GLY A 192 24.53 1.01 16.68
N ARG A 193 24.57 -0.02 15.83
CA ARG A 193 23.44 -0.47 14.98
C ARG A 193 22.13 -0.71 15.75
N ALA A 194 22.19 -1.46 16.86
CA ALA A 194 21.02 -1.74 17.68
C ALA A 194 20.45 -0.48 18.35
N ASN A 195 21.33 0.38 18.87
CA ASN A 195 20.93 1.64 19.50
C ASN A 195 20.34 2.61 18.48
N ALA A 196 20.92 2.70 17.28
CA ALA A 196 20.41 3.52 16.20
C ALA A 196 19.01 3.06 15.77
N LEU A 197 18.81 1.75 15.62
CA LEU A 197 17.49 1.18 15.33
C LEU A 197 16.49 1.54 16.43
N ALA A 198 16.79 1.24 17.69
CA ALA A 198 15.90 1.46 18.83
C ALA A 198 15.53 2.95 19.01
N ILE A 199 16.49 3.86 18.88
CA ILE A 199 16.25 5.31 18.98
C ILE A 199 15.39 5.77 17.79
N SER A 200 15.70 5.35 16.57
CA SER A 200 14.94 5.74 15.39
C SER A 200 13.49 5.26 15.44
N THR A 201 13.25 4.06 15.98
CA THR A 201 11.91 3.49 16.11
C THR A 201 11.13 4.20 17.20
N LEU A 202 11.75 4.50 18.35
CA LEU A 202 11.10 5.25 19.42
C LEU A 202 10.68 6.65 18.95
N ILE A 203 11.58 7.36 18.27
CA ILE A 203 11.28 8.68 17.70
C ILE A 203 10.15 8.56 16.66
N GLY A 204 10.21 7.55 15.78
CA GLY A 204 9.15 7.29 14.81
C GLY A 204 7.77 7.07 15.45
N ILE A 205 7.70 6.29 16.53
CA ILE A 205 6.47 6.05 17.30
C ILE A 205 5.91 7.36 17.86
N ILE A 206 6.77 8.22 18.41
CA ILE A 206 6.37 9.53 18.95
C ILE A 206 5.79 10.40 17.83
N PHE A 207 6.42 10.44 16.65
CA PHE A 207 5.90 11.21 15.51
C PHE A 207 4.58 10.66 14.99
N ILE A 208 4.44 9.33 14.89
CA ILE A 208 3.17 8.69 14.51
C ILE A 208 2.07 9.14 15.48
N PHE A 209 2.29 9.03 16.79
CA PHE A 209 1.31 9.45 17.78
C PHE A 209 0.99 10.95 17.70
N ALA A 210 2.01 11.81 17.70
CA ALA A 210 1.81 13.26 17.74
C ALA A 210 1.06 13.79 16.52
N THR A 211 1.42 13.34 15.32
CA THR A 211 0.75 13.74 14.08
C THR A 211 -0.65 13.16 13.98
N THR A 212 -0.83 11.88 14.35
CA THR A 212 -2.15 11.25 14.35
C THR A 212 -3.09 11.96 15.31
N TYR A 213 -2.64 12.29 16.53
CA TYR A 213 -3.42 13.06 17.50
C TYR A 213 -3.81 14.43 16.92
N ALA A 214 -2.86 15.17 16.36
CA ALA A 214 -3.13 16.48 15.77
C ALA A 214 -4.18 16.41 14.64
N LEU A 215 -4.12 15.40 13.78
CA LEU A 215 -5.07 15.24 12.67
C LEU A 215 -6.43 14.73 13.16
N VAL A 216 -6.45 13.74 14.04
CA VAL A 216 -7.66 13.15 14.61
C VAL A 216 -8.45 14.16 15.45
N SER A 217 -7.79 15.08 16.16
CA SER A 217 -8.46 16.15 16.93
C SER A 217 -9.29 17.10 16.04
N ASN A 218 -9.02 17.16 14.73
CA ASN A 218 -9.80 17.96 13.79
C ASN A 218 -11.02 17.21 13.22
N VAL A 219 -11.22 15.93 13.56
CA VAL A 219 -12.35 15.14 13.09
C VAL A 219 -13.58 15.45 13.95
N ASN A 220 -14.63 15.99 13.34
CA ASN A 220 -15.86 16.41 14.02
C ASN A 220 -16.49 15.35 14.94
N ARG A 221 -16.42 14.06 14.57
CA ARG A 221 -16.96 12.93 15.36
C ARG A 221 -16.18 12.65 16.64
N ILE A 222 -14.91 13.06 16.70
CA ILE A 222 -13.98 12.74 17.79
C ILE A 222 -13.75 13.97 18.67
N GLY A 223 -13.56 15.14 18.05
CA GLY A 223 -13.25 16.39 18.74
C GLY A 223 -11.87 16.37 19.41
N ASP A 224 -11.63 17.35 20.28
CA ASP A 224 -10.38 17.43 21.06
C ASP A 224 -10.54 16.82 22.47
N GLY A 225 -9.43 16.39 23.07
CA GLY A 225 -9.35 15.85 24.43
C GLY A 225 -9.11 14.34 24.49
N HIS A 226 -9.70 13.69 25.50
CA HIS A 226 -9.40 12.28 25.82
C HIS A 226 -9.80 11.30 24.72
N GLY A 227 -10.86 11.60 23.95
CA GLY A 227 -11.29 10.78 22.82
C GLY A 227 -10.24 10.72 21.71
N ALA A 228 -9.71 11.88 21.30
CA ALA A 228 -8.64 11.97 20.31
C ALA A 228 -7.36 11.26 20.77
N ILE A 229 -6.99 11.39 22.05
CA ILE A 229 -5.84 10.68 22.62
C ILE A 229 -6.05 9.16 22.53
N ALA A 230 -7.22 8.65 22.93
CA ALA A 230 -7.52 7.23 22.90
C ALA A 230 -7.47 6.65 21.48
N VAL A 231 -8.06 7.34 20.50
CA VAL A 231 -8.03 6.94 19.10
C VAL A 231 -6.60 6.98 18.54
N ALA A 232 -5.87 8.07 18.79
CA ALA A 232 -4.49 8.20 18.32
C ALA A 232 -3.57 7.13 18.93
N LEU A 233 -3.73 6.79 20.21
CA LEU A 233 -3.01 5.68 20.84
C LEU A 233 -3.38 4.34 20.20
N TRP A 234 -4.66 4.06 20.01
CA TRP A 234 -5.11 2.81 19.40
C TRP A 234 -4.54 2.61 17.99
N LEU A 235 -4.62 3.65 17.14
CA LEU A 235 -4.05 3.65 15.80
C LEU A 235 -2.52 3.51 15.81
N THR A 236 -1.84 4.22 16.72
CA THR A 236 -0.39 4.12 16.87
C THR A 236 0.00 2.70 17.30
N VAL A 237 -0.69 2.10 18.27
CA VAL A 237 -0.43 0.72 18.72
C VAL A 237 -0.64 -0.27 17.58
N ALA A 238 -1.70 -0.11 16.78
CA ALA A 238 -1.94 -0.97 15.62
C ALA A 238 -0.78 -0.89 14.60
N VAL A 239 -0.39 0.31 14.17
CA VAL A 239 0.72 0.52 13.22
C VAL A 239 2.04 -0.01 13.76
N THR A 240 2.35 0.30 15.02
CA THR A 240 3.62 -0.06 15.63
C THR A 240 3.71 -1.56 15.91
N SER A 241 2.61 -2.22 16.26
CA SER A 241 2.58 -3.68 16.41
C SER A 241 2.90 -4.39 15.09
N LEU A 242 2.37 -3.91 13.96
CA LEU A 242 2.68 -4.44 12.62
C LEU A 242 4.14 -4.13 12.21
N GLY A 243 4.64 -2.94 12.53
CA GLY A 243 6.05 -2.59 12.34
C GLY A 243 7.00 -3.50 13.12
N LEU A 244 6.71 -3.73 14.41
CA LEU A 244 7.50 -4.60 15.29
C LEU A 244 7.41 -6.06 14.86
N ALA A 245 6.24 -6.54 14.45
CA ALA A 245 6.11 -7.86 13.84
C ALA A 245 6.95 -7.98 12.55
N GLY A 246 7.01 -6.90 11.76
CA GLY A 246 7.90 -6.78 10.61
C GLY A 246 9.38 -6.95 10.95
N MET A 247 9.84 -6.44 12.10
CA MET A 247 11.22 -6.63 12.56
C MET A 247 11.57 -8.09 12.84
N LEU A 248 10.58 -8.97 13.06
CA LEU A 248 10.77 -10.40 13.32
C LEU A 248 10.82 -11.23 12.02
N LEU A 249 10.48 -10.66 10.87
CA LEU A 249 10.60 -11.32 9.55
C LEU A 249 11.99 -11.94 9.27
N PRO A 250 13.12 -11.35 9.69
CA PRO A 250 14.44 -11.95 9.50
C PRO A 250 14.59 -13.28 10.24
N LEU A 251 13.98 -13.43 11.42
CA LEU A 251 13.99 -14.69 12.17
C LEU A 251 13.25 -15.82 11.43
N LEU A 252 12.35 -15.46 10.51
CA LEU A 252 11.63 -16.38 9.64
C LEU A 252 12.38 -16.68 8.33
N GLY A 253 13.61 -16.19 8.18
CA GLY A 253 14.47 -16.42 7.01
C GLY A 253 14.36 -15.36 5.91
N PHE A 254 13.63 -14.26 6.13
CA PHE A 254 13.57 -13.12 5.21
C PHE A 254 14.72 -12.13 5.49
N ASP A 255 15.97 -12.59 5.33
CA ASP A 255 17.21 -11.88 5.69
C ASP A 255 18.04 -11.41 4.47
N ALA A 256 17.37 -11.01 3.39
CA ALA A 256 18.07 -10.65 2.14
C ALA A 256 18.73 -9.25 2.16
N HIS A 257 18.41 -8.43 3.16
CA HIS A 257 18.82 -7.03 3.22
C HIS A 257 19.99 -6.82 4.20
N PRO A 258 20.89 -5.83 3.97
CA PRO A 258 21.99 -5.53 4.90
C PRO A 258 21.54 -5.30 6.35
N ARG A 259 20.28 -4.84 6.51
CA ARG A 259 19.62 -4.57 7.79
C ARG A 259 18.20 -5.12 7.78
N PRO A 260 18.04 -6.41 8.00
CA PRO A 260 16.77 -7.09 7.76
C PRO A 260 15.69 -6.64 8.77
N GLU A 261 16.07 -6.34 10.02
CA GLU A 261 15.15 -5.83 11.05
C GLU A 261 14.65 -4.40 10.75
N ALA A 262 15.57 -3.51 10.33
CA ALA A 262 15.21 -2.13 9.99
C ALA A 262 14.36 -2.07 8.71
N TRP A 263 14.66 -2.94 7.74
CA TRP A 263 13.84 -3.12 6.56
C TRP A 263 12.46 -3.65 6.93
N GLY A 264 12.39 -4.68 7.77
CA GLY A 264 11.16 -5.26 8.28
C GLY A 264 10.28 -4.25 9.03
N TRP A 265 10.88 -3.39 9.86
CA TRP A 265 10.19 -2.25 10.49
C TRP A 265 9.56 -1.32 9.46
N ARG A 266 10.35 -0.85 8.49
CA ARG A 266 9.90 0.10 7.46
C ARG A 266 8.80 -0.51 6.59
N PHE A 267 8.95 -1.77 6.19
CA PHE A 267 7.96 -2.50 5.43
C PHE A 267 6.67 -2.70 6.24
N GLY A 268 6.79 -3.14 7.50
CA GLY A 268 5.68 -3.37 8.42
C GLY A 268 4.86 -2.11 8.71
N ILE A 269 5.50 -0.96 8.96
CA ILE A 269 4.76 0.30 9.13
C ILE A 269 4.15 0.79 7.82
N SER A 270 4.78 0.53 6.66
CA SER A 270 4.25 0.97 5.35
C SER A 270 3.01 0.19 4.91
N ILE A 271 2.95 -1.12 5.21
CA ILE A 271 1.78 -1.97 4.91
C ILE A 271 0.65 -1.77 5.93
N SER A 272 0.97 -1.28 7.14
CA SER A 272 0.00 -1.20 8.23
C SER A 272 -1.29 -0.43 7.92
N PRO A 273 -1.29 0.70 7.18
CA PRO A 273 -2.53 1.40 6.85
C PRO A 273 -3.46 0.57 5.99
N MET A 274 -2.95 -0.26 5.07
CA MET A 274 -3.78 -1.13 4.23
C MET A 274 -4.54 -2.18 5.04
N VAL A 275 -4.00 -2.60 6.18
CA VAL A 275 -4.66 -3.56 7.06
C VAL A 275 -5.66 -2.85 7.96
N ILE A 276 -5.29 -1.68 8.48
CA ILE A 276 -6.11 -0.91 9.43
C ILE A 276 -7.33 -0.27 8.73
N CYS A 277 -7.23 0.11 7.45
CA CYS A 277 -8.37 0.66 6.71
C CYS A 277 -9.54 -0.32 6.55
N LEU A 278 -9.30 -1.63 6.67
CA LEU A 278 -10.38 -2.63 6.73
C LEU A 278 -11.25 -2.52 7.99
N GLN A 279 -10.79 -1.82 9.03
CA GLN A 279 -11.49 -1.68 10.31
C GLN A 279 -11.96 -0.26 10.59
N THR A 280 -11.33 0.76 10.00
CA THR A 280 -11.65 2.16 10.30
C THR A 280 -11.35 3.13 9.15
N ASP A 281 -12.28 4.07 8.98
CA ASP A 281 -12.22 5.25 8.12
C ASP A 281 -11.16 6.29 8.57
N LEU A 282 -10.64 6.18 9.79
CA LEU A 282 -9.69 7.16 10.36
C LEU A 282 -8.24 6.95 9.94
N THR A 283 -7.98 5.91 9.13
CA THR A 283 -6.64 5.44 8.78
C THR A 283 -5.81 6.48 8.02
N SER A 284 -6.47 7.33 7.22
CA SER A 284 -5.82 8.42 6.47
C SER A 284 -5.03 9.38 7.37
N ASN A 285 -5.47 9.57 8.62
CA ASN A 285 -4.83 10.46 9.59
C ASN A 285 -3.47 9.98 10.09
N ILE A 286 -3.10 8.72 9.85
CA ILE A 286 -1.82 8.16 10.30
C ILE A 286 -0.72 8.28 9.23
N LEU A 287 -1.11 8.50 7.97
CA LEU A 287 -0.19 8.45 6.82
C LEU A 287 0.97 9.44 6.96
N LEU A 288 0.70 10.65 7.45
CA LEU A 288 1.72 11.66 7.69
C LEU A 288 2.73 11.21 8.76
N GLY A 289 2.24 10.60 9.83
CA GLY A 289 3.07 10.05 10.90
C GLY A 289 3.98 8.94 10.41
N ILE A 290 3.46 8.03 9.58
CA ILE A 290 4.24 6.96 8.95
C ILE A 290 5.31 7.53 8.01
N LEU A 291 4.98 8.53 7.20
CA LEU A 291 5.95 9.21 6.34
C LEU A 291 7.13 9.77 7.15
N LEU A 292 6.84 10.50 8.24
CA LEU A 292 7.89 11.04 9.11
C LEU A 292 8.71 9.93 9.78
N ALA A 293 8.04 8.87 10.27
CA ALA A 293 8.71 7.72 10.88
C ALA A 293 9.62 6.99 9.90
N LEU A 294 9.21 6.84 8.63
CA LEU A 294 10.03 6.27 7.57
C LEU A 294 11.25 7.15 7.30
N LEU A 295 11.07 8.46 7.11
CA LEU A 295 12.18 9.39 6.86
C LEU A 295 13.21 9.39 8.00
N ILE A 296 12.75 9.33 9.25
CA ILE A 296 13.61 9.25 10.43
C ILE A 296 14.30 7.90 10.51
N SER A 297 13.58 6.78 10.32
CA SER A 297 14.17 5.44 10.33
C SER A 297 15.25 5.29 9.25
N ILE A 298 15.07 5.94 8.11
CA ILE A 298 15.96 5.92 6.96
C ILE A 298 17.20 6.80 7.18
N SER A 299 17.03 8.00 7.74
CA SER A 299 18.11 8.97 7.95
C SER A 299 18.91 8.78 9.25
N SER A 300 18.27 8.30 10.32
CA SER A 300 18.87 8.19 11.65
C SER A 300 20.18 7.38 11.71
N PRO A 301 20.32 6.25 10.98
CA PRO A 301 21.59 5.51 10.94
C PRO A 301 22.78 6.33 10.42
N LEU A 302 22.56 7.33 9.57
CA LEU A 302 23.64 8.19 9.05
C LEU A 302 24.26 9.06 10.15
N VAL A 303 23.50 9.37 11.19
CA VAL A 303 23.92 10.26 12.28
C VAL A 303 24.40 9.47 13.49
N LEU A 304 23.70 8.37 13.82
CA LEU A 304 23.91 7.64 15.06
C LEU A 304 24.99 6.56 14.97
N GLU A 305 25.31 6.07 13.77
CA GLU A 305 26.33 5.05 13.62
C GLU A 305 27.70 5.66 13.37
N LYS A 306 28.66 5.26 14.20
CA LYS A 306 30.04 5.72 14.05
C LYS A 306 30.71 4.94 12.92
N GLY A 307 31.11 5.65 11.86
CA GLY A 307 31.99 5.09 10.85
C GLY A 307 33.31 4.66 11.47
N SER A 308 33.64 3.38 11.40
CA SER A 308 35.04 2.96 11.57
C SER A 308 35.83 3.64 10.44
N ARG A 309 36.77 4.52 10.77
CA ARG A 309 37.75 4.99 9.78
C ARG A 309 38.44 3.73 9.24
N LYS A 310 38.35 3.47 7.93
CA LYS A 310 39.28 2.56 7.27
C LYS A 310 40.68 3.00 7.71
N ALA A 311 41.37 2.14 8.47
CA ALA A 311 42.76 2.35 8.77
C ALA A 311 43.48 2.37 7.41
N SER A 312 43.95 3.56 7.03
CA SER A 312 44.88 3.77 5.92
C SER A 312 46.25 3.21 6.29
#